data_AF-K0PKX3-F1
#
_entry.id   AF-K0PKX3-F1
#
_cell.length_a   1.000
_cell.length_b   1.000
_cell.length_c   1.000
_cell.angle_alpha   90.00
_cell.angle_beta   90.00
_cell.angle_gamma   90.00
#
_symmetry.space_group_name_H-M   'P 1'
#
loop_
_entity.id
_entity.type
_entity.pdbx_description
1 polymer ?
#
loop_
_entity_poly.entity_id
_entity_poly.type
_entity_poly.pdbx_seq_one_letter_code
_entity_poly.pdbx_strand_id
1 'polypeptide(L)' 'MANTPTENLLSDVNKFLAETGMGVSYFGKVASGNSELVKRLESGGRVWPETAEKIRAFMSEYRRTKKAESAA' A
#
# COMPACT_ATOMS: atom_id res chain seq x y z
N MET A 1 12.07 -17.42 10.77
CA MET A 1 10.99 -16.41 10.84
C MET A 1 10.37 -16.37 9.46
N ALA A 2 9.16 -16.93 9.31
CA ALA A 2 8.50 -16.95 8.00
C ALA A 2 7.80 -15.60 7.82
N ASN A 3 8.34 -14.73 6.95
CA ASN A 3 7.64 -13.50 6.55
C ASN A 3 6.30 -13.92 5.93
N THR A 4 5.20 -13.68 6.63
CA THR A 4 3.88 -13.90 6.07
C THR A 4 3.66 -12.94 4.91
N PRO A 5 2.83 -13.30 3.91
CA PRO A 5 2.52 -12.42 2.79
C PRO A 5 2.03 -11.02 3.23
N THR A 6 1.39 -10.94 4.39
CA THR A 6 0.90 -9.72 5.03
C THR A 6 2.04 -8.81 5.50
N GLU A 7 3.08 -9.35 6.14
CA GLU A 7 4.24 -8.58 6.64
C GLU A 7 5.04 -7.94 5.50
N ASN A 8 5.19 -8.68 4.39
CA ASN A 8 5.82 -8.16 3.18
C ASN A 8 4.99 -7.00 2.60
N LEU A 9 3.67 -7.17 2.51
CA LEU A 9 2.79 -6.12 2.01
C LEU A 9 2.83 -4.86 2.88
N LEU A 10 2.78 -5.01 4.20
CA LEU A 10 2.86 -3.89 5.14
C LEU A 10 4.18 -3.12 4.98
N SER A 11 5.28 -3.83 4.82
CA SER A 11 6.60 -3.21 4.60
C SER A 11 6.65 -2.40 3.30
N ASP A 12 6.07 -2.92 2.21
CA ASP A 12 5.94 -2.21 0.93
C ASP A 12 5.06 -0.95 1.05
N VAL A 13 3.93 -1.08 1.75
CA VAL A 13 3.02 0.05 2.01
C VAL A 13 3.73 1.13 2.81
N ASN A 14 4.42 0.79 3.89
CA ASN A 14 5.15 1.77 4.72
C ASN A 14 6.23 2.51 3.91
N LYS A 15 6.99 1.80 3.06
CA LYS A 15 7.95 2.43 2.14
C LYS A 15 7.26 3.39 1.18
N PHE A 16 6.17 2.95 0.56
CA PHE A 16 5.40 3.79 -0.35
C PHE A 16 4.87 5.07 0.32
N LEU A 17 4.34 4.97 1.54
CA LEU A 17 3.86 6.13 2.29
C LEU A 17 5.00 7.09 2.65
N ALA A 18 6.18 6.57 3.03
CA ALA A 18 7.37 7.38 3.30
C ALA A 18 7.90 8.08 2.03
N GLU A 19 7.89 7.40 0.89
CA GLU A 19 8.35 7.95 -0.39
C GLU A 19 7.40 9.03 -0.95
N THR A 20 6.09 8.85 -0.74
CA THR A 20 5.07 9.74 -1.32
C THR A 20 4.57 10.81 -0.36
N GLY A 21 4.82 10.66 0.94
CA GLY A 21 4.22 11.49 2.00
C GLY A 21 2.71 11.30 2.14
N MET A 22 2.14 10.24 1.57
CA MET A 22 0.70 9.99 1.59
C MET A 22 0.20 9.57 2.98
N GLY A 23 -0.97 10.05 3.40
CA GLY A 23 -1.56 9.64 4.69
C GLY A 23 -2.14 8.22 4.67
N VAL A 24 -1.91 7.45 5.73
CA VAL A 24 -2.37 6.05 5.89
C VAL A 24 -3.85 5.83 5.61
N SER A 25 -4.71 6.70 6.17
CA SER A 25 -6.17 6.59 6.01
C SER A 25 -6.60 6.91 4.58
N TYR A 26 -5.94 7.90 3.95
CA TYR A 26 -6.21 8.25 2.57
C TYR A 26 -5.79 7.12 1.63
N PHE A 27 -4.58 6.59 1.82
CA PHE A 27 -4.08 5.44 1.09
C PHE A 27 -5.04 4.25 1.13
N GLY A 28 -5.47 3.83 2.33
CA GLY A 28 -6.42 2.72 2.47
C GLY A 28 -7.73 2.97 1.71
N LYS A 29 -8.25 4.20 1.77
CA LYS A 29 -9.45 4.60 1.04
C LYS A 29 -9.26 4.53 -0.49
N VAL A 30 -8.15 5.02 -1.03
CA VAL A 30 -7.93 5.06 -2.49
C VAL A 30 -7.43 3.75 -3.08
N ALA A 31 -6.61 3.00 -2.33
CA ALA A 31 -5.99 1.76 -2.81
C ALA A 31 -6.95 0.56 -2.72
N SER A 32 -7.81 0.52 -1.70
CA SER A 32 -8.72 -0.62 -1.48
C SER A 32 -10.14 -0.24 -1.07
N GLY A 33 -10.48 1.04 -0.95
CA GLY A 33 -11.79 1.48 -0.44
C GLY A 33 -11.94 1.36 1.08
N ASN A 34 -10.87 1.06 1.83
CA ASN A 34 -10.92 0.83 3.28
C ASN A 34 -9.82 1.61 4.01
N SER A 35 -10.20 2.66 4.72
CA SER A 35 -9.28 3.51 5.49
C SER A 35 -8.57 2.79 6.65
N GLU A 36 -9.09 1.64 7.10
CA GLU A 36 -8.53 0.84 8.20
C GLU A 36 -7.57 -0.26 7.72
N LEU A 37 -7.34 -0.36 6.40
CA LEU A 37 -6.49 -1.37 5.80
C LEU A 37 -5.11 -1.45 6.46
N VAL A 38 -4.41 -0.31 6.59
CA VAL A 38 -3.03 -0.27 7.12
C VAL A 38 -3.00 -0.73 8.57
N LYS A 39 -3.89 -0.19 9.42
CA LYS A 39 -4.01 -0.60 10.83
C LYS A 39 -4.29 -2.10 10.99
N ARG A 40 -5.10 -2.66 10.08
CA ARG A 40 -5.40 -4.10 10.08
C ARG A 40 -4.17 -4.92 9.70
N LEU A 41 -3.39 -4.48 8.71
CA LEU A 41 -2.12 -5.12 8.35
C LEU A 41 -1.10 -5.05 9.49
N GLU A 42 -1.01 -3.90 10.19
CA GLU A 42 -0.15 -3.72 11.38
C GLU A 42 -0.51 -4.65 12.53
N SER A 43 -1.81 -4.90 12.72
CA SER A 43 -2.31 -5.85 13.72
C SER A 43 -2.13 -7.32 13.33
N GLY A 44 -1.43 -7.61 12.21
CA GLY A 44 -1.29 -8.97 11.68
C GLY A 44 -2.57 -9.54 11.06
N GLY A 45 -3.52 -8.67 10.74
CA GLY A 45 -4.80 -9.04 10.15
C GLY A 45 -4.64 -9.63 8.75
N ARG A 46 -5.45 -10.64 8.44
CA ARG A 46 -5.46 -11.26 7.11
C ARG A 46 -5.93 -10.27 6.04
N VAL A 47 -5.21 -10.25 4.92
CA VAL A 47 -5.61 -9.57 3.68
C VAL A 47 -5.95 -10.62 2.62
N TRP A 48 -6.97 -10.34 1.82
CA TRP A 48 -7.33 -11.20 0.69
C TRP A 48 -6.36 -10.97 -0.47
N PRO A 49 -5.99 -12.02 -1.25
CA PRO A 49 -5.10 -11.89 -2.40
C PRO A 49 -5.52 -10.78 -3.36
N GLU A 50 -6.81 -10.71 -3.72
CA GLU A 50 -7.37 -9.69 -4.62
C GLU A 50 -7.18 -8.27 -4.08
N THR A 51 -7.27 -8.10 -2.74
CA THR A 51 -7.04 -6.80 -2.10
C THR A 51 -5.56 -6.45 -2.14
N ALA A 52 -4.68 -7.41 -1.88
CA ALA A 52 -3.24 -7.22 -1.98
C ALA A 52 -2.81 -6.84 -3.41
N GLU A 53 -3.41 -7.46 -4.43
CA GLU A 53 -3.17 -7.12 -5.83
C GLU A 53 -3.60 -5.69 -6.16
N LYS A 54 -4.80 -5.25 -5.73
CA LYS A 54 -5.25 -3.86 -5.91
C LYS A 54 -4.31 -2.86 -5.26
N ILE A 55 -3.86 -3.14 -4.03
CA ILE A 55 -2.91 -2.29 -3.31
C ILE A 55 -1.58 -2.19 -4.08
N ARG A 56 -1.04 -3.31 -4.55
CA ARG A 56 0.20 -3.34 -5.34
C ARG A 56 0.06 -2.61 -6.67
N ALA A 57 -1.06 -2.81 -7.37
CA ALA A 57 -1.35 -2.13 -8.62
C ALA A 57 -1.41 -0.61 -8.42
N PHE A 58 -2.13 -0.15 -7.40
CA PHE A 58 -2.20 1.26 -7.04
C PHE A 58 -0.83 1.88 -6.75
N MET A 59 -0.01 1.22 -5.91
CA MET A 59 1.34 1.72 -5.61
C MET A 59 2.23 1.80 -6.85
N SER A 60 2.17 0.80 -7.73
CA SER A 60 2.93 0.76 -8.99
C SER A 60 2.48 1.85 -9.96
N GLU A 61 1.17 2.03 -10.11
CA GLU A 61 0.60 3.08 -10.95
C GLU A 61 0.94 4.48 -10.43
N TYR A 62 0.80 4.72 -9.13
CA TYR A 62 1.14 6.00 -8.51
C TYR A 62 2.64 6.35 -8.65
N ARG A 63 3.54 5.37 -8.49
CA ARG A 63 4.97 5.56 -8.74
C ARG A 63 5.25 5.91 -10.20
N ARG A 64 4.54 5.29 -11.15
CA ARG A 64 4.66 5.59 -12.59
C ARG A 64 4.20 7.01 -12.92
N THR A 65 3.06 7.43 -12.38
CA THR A 65 2.54 8.79 -12.62
C THR A 65 3.46 9.86 -12.00
N LYS A 66 3.88 9.67 -10.74
CA LYS A 66 4.82 10.60 -10.08
C LYS A 66 6.15 10.71 -10.81
N LYS A 67 6.69 9.60 -11.30
CA LYS A 67 7.93 9.61 -12.09
C LYS A 67 7.76 10.38 -13.41
N ALA A 68 6.63 10.20 -14.10
CA ALA A 68 6.34 10.92 -15.33
C ALA A 68 6.21 12.44 -15.11
N GLU A 69 5.58 12.87 -14.01
CA GLU A 69 5.48 14.29 -13.63
C GLU A 69 6.86 14.90 -13.30
N SER A 70 7.74 14.16 -12.62
CA SER A 70 9.07 14.67 -12.26
C SER A 70 10.08 14.73 -13.43
N ALA A 71 9.77 14.09 -14.55
CA ALA A 71 10.64 14.01 -15.74
C ALA A 71 10.22 14.97 -16.88
N ALA A 72 9.15 15.75 -16.67
CA ALA A 72 8.64 16.76 -17.59
C ALA A 72 9.00 18.17 -17.09
#